data_AF-A0A9D5IPS3-F1
#
_entry.id   AF-A0A9D5IPS3-F1
#
_cell.length_a   1.000
_cell.length_b   1.000
_cell.length_c   1.000
_cell.angle_alpha   90.00
_cell.angle_beta   90.00
_cell.angle_gamma   90.00
#
_symmetry.space_group_name_H-M   'P 1'
#
loop_
_entity.id
_entity.type
_entity.pdbx_description
1 polymer ?
#
loop_
_entity_poly.entity_id
_entity_poly.type
_entity_poly.pdbx_seq_one_letter_code
_entity_poly.pdbx_strand_id
1 'polypeptide(L)'
;MPKHKPELAAIYNVFGLSSNHELSTLLANIENTKRFSDLLHDVEREFFMVPSEPSGEPEDEGMPVDADCLVNRWGSKPADYLEQFRVALPIAAANSIPDYEAPATGEKWSLTGENGSWDYDSLDELLKDNYGHDSDGDGHPASFSLGLYEGGTVYRGTECKDDPATFLPDQSELLEHMSERAYDSDAGEWVDNYPTLDDAAKADLERAMRPLMAWARKHCQPEFFTIKGVAPYIVTAEDVSRSKKP
;
A
#
# COMPACT_ATOMS: atom_id res chain seq x y z
N MET A 1 -25.71 33.56 43.82
CA MET A 1 -24.30 33.59 44.27
C MET A 1 -23.78 32.16 44.23
N PRO A 2 -22.71 31.86 43.46
CA PRO A 2 -22.13 30.53 43.45
C PRO A 2 -21.71 30.18 44.89
N LYS A 3 -22.19 29.06 45.40
CA LYS A 3 -21.78 28.59 46.74
C LYS A 3 -20.35 28.07 46.61
N HIS A 4 -19.41 28.74 47.26
CA HIS A 4 -18.04 28.28 47.38
C HIS A 4 -18.01 26.83 47.90
N LYS A 5 -17.50 25.89 47.09
CA LYS A 5 -17.39 24.46 47.41
C LYS A 5 -15.92 24.10 47.67
N PRO A 6 -15.40 24.32 48.89
CA PRO A 6 -13.99 24.08 49.21
C PRO A 6 -13.58 22.62 48.99
N GLU A 7 -14.49 21.68 49.17
CA GLU A 7 -14.28 20.24 48.99
C GLU A 7 -13.96 19.84 47.54
N LEU A 8 -14.40 20.64 46.56
CA LEU A 8 -14.10 20.41 45.14
C LEU A 8 -12.90 21.22 44.64
N ALA A 9 -12.33 22.10 45.47
CA ALA A 9 -11.31 23.06 45.04
C ALA A 9 -10.09 22.37 44.38
N ALA A 10 -9.68 21.21 44.90
CA ALA A 10 -8.61 20.41 44.30
C ALA A 10 -8.93 20.00 42.85
N ILE A 11 -10.17 19.61 42.57
CA ILE A 11 -10.60 19.18 41.23
C ILE A 11 -10.72 20.41 40.30
N TYR A 12 -11.28 21.53 40.77
CA TYR A 12 -11.29 22.78 40.00
C TYR A 12 -9.87 23.23 39.62
N ASN A 13 -8.92 23.13 40.54
CA ASN A 13 -7.52 23.51 40.31
C ASN A 13 -6.84 22.65 39.24
N VAL A 14 -7.19 21.36 39.09
CA VAL A 14 -6.67 20.50 38.01
C VAL A 14 -6.99 21.10 36.63
N PHE A 15 -8.16 21.70 36.48
CA PHE A 15 -8.59 22.37 35.25
C PHE A 15 -8.21 23.85 35.18
N GLY A 16 -7.40 24.36 36.13
CA GLY A 16 -7.06 25.79 36.23
C GLY A 16 -8.25 26.70 36.56
N LEU A 17 -9.32 26.14 37.13
CA LEU A 17 -10.53 26.87 37.50
C LEU A 17 -10.50 27.26 38.98
N SER A 18 -11.14 28.37 39.33
CA SER A 18 -11.43 28.70 40.73
C SER A 18 -12.63 27.90 41.27
N SER A 19 -12.63 27.58 42.58
CA SER A 19 -13.76 26.93 43.29
C SER A 19 -15.03 27.79 43.36
N ASN A 20 -15.01 29.01 42.82
CA ASN A 20 -16.15 29.91 42.69
C ASN A 20 -16.95 29.71 41.40
N HIS A 21 -16.44 28.90 40.45
CA HIS A 21 -17.20 28.55 39.25
C HIS A 21 -18.34 27.59 39.56
N GLU A 22 -19.39 27.63 38.74
CA GLU A 22 -20.54 26.73 38.86
C GLU A 22 -20.12 25.27 38.64
N LEU A 23 -20.86 24.34 39.25
CA LEU A 23 -20.61 22.89 39.09
C LEU A 23 -20.75 22.45 37.63
N SER A 24 -21.67 23.05 36.88
CA SER A 24 -21.84 22.80 35.46
C SER A 24 -20.57 23.10 34.65
N THR A 25 -19.80 24.13 35.04
CA THR A 25 -18.53 24.46 34.40
C THR A 25 -17.50 23.37 34.64
N LEU A 26 -17.43 22.83 35.87
CA LEU A 26 -16.53 21.71 36.16
C LEU A 26 -16.93 20.44 35.39
N LEU A 27 -18.23 20.10 35.37
CA LEU A 27 -18.74 18.93 34.66
C LEU A 27 -18.46 19.02 33.15
N ALA A 28 -18.67 20.19 32.54
CA ALA A 28 -18.35 20.39 31.13
C ALA A 28 -16.85 20.20 30.83
N ASN A 29 -15.95 20.61 31.72
CA ASN A 29 -14.50 20.36 31.55
C ASN A 29 -14.18 18.87 31.65
N ILE A 30 -14.77 18.15 32.61
CA ILE A 30 -14.59 16.69 32.74
C ILE A 30 -15.11 15.96 31.50
N GLU A 31 -16.30 16.31 31.01
CA GLU A 31 -16.88 15.75 29.78
C GLU A 31 -15.99 16.00 28.57
N ASN A 32 -15.46 17.22 28.43
CA ASN A 32 -14.52 17.55 27.36
C ASN A 32 -13.22 16.73 27.47
N THR A 33 -12.64 16.60 28.66
CA THR A 33 -11.44 15.78 28.87
C THR A 33 -11.67 14.33 28.50
N LYS A 34 -12.80 13.73 28.91
CA LYS A 34 -13.14 12.36 28.51
C LYS A 34 -13.29 12.25 27.00
N ARG A 35 -14.02 13.18 26.38
CA ARG A 35 -14.21 13.21 24.92
C ARG A 35 -12.88 13.30 24.16
N PHE A 36 -11.99 14.20 24.56
CA PHE A 36 -10.68 14.33 23.90
C PHE A 36 -9.78 13.12 24.15
N SER A 37 -9.84 12.54 25.35
CA SER A 37 -9.15 11.27 25.63
C SER A 37 -9.63 10.14 24.72
N ASP A 38 -10.94 10.05 24.46
CA ASP A 38 -11.50 9.03 23.57
C ASP A 38 -11.09 9.26 22.11
N LEU A 39 -11.15 10.51 21.64
CA LEU A 39 -10.70 10.87 20.29
C LEU A 39 -9.20 10.60 20.09
N LEU A 40 -8.38 10.90 21.11
CA LEU A 40 -6.95 10.58 21.06
C LEU A 40 -6.72 9.07 21.05
N HIS A 41 -7.48 8.31 21.85
CA HIS A 41 -7.41 6.86 21.87
C HIS A 41 -7.76 6.22 20.51
N ASP A 42 -8.74 6.77 19.78
CA ASP A 42 -9.04 6.31 18.42
C ASP A 42 -7.89 6.58 17.43
N VAL A 43 -7.22 7.74 17.55
CA VAL A 43 -6.02 8.06 16.74
C VAL A 43 -4.86 7.14 17.10
N GLU A 44 -4.65 6.89 18.40
CA GLU A 44 -3.65 5.95 18.90
C GLU A 44 -3.87 4.54 18.34
N ARG A 45 -5.12 4.07 18.37
CA ARG A 45 -5.49 2.74 17.87
C ARG A 45 -5.17 2.58 16.39
N GLU A 46 -5.44 3.62 15.60
CA GLU A 46 -5.29 3.59 14.15
C GLU A 46 -3.81 3.69 13.71
N PHE A 47 -3.03 4.55 14.36
CA PHE A 47 -1.73 4.97 13.84
C PHE A 47 -0.53 4.58 14.69
N PHE A 48 -0.74 4.26 15.97
CA PHE A 48 0.34 4.15 16.96
C PHE A 48 0.27 2.87 17.80
N MET A 49 -0.51 1.87 17.38
CA MET A 49 -0.49 0.53 17.96
C MET A 49 0.61 -0.31 17.31
N VAL A 50 1.37 -1.03 18.12
CA VAL A 50 2.34 -2.03 17.68
C VAL A 50 2.07 -3.36 18.39
N PRO A 51 2.34 -4.50 17.76
CA PRO A 51 2.32 -5.78 18.47
C PRO A 51 3.28 -5.73 19.67
N SER A 52 2.82 -6.14 20.85
CA SER A 52 3.69 -6.29 22.03
C SER A 52 4.75 -7.37 21.80
N GLU A 53 5.75 -7.44 22.67
CA GLU A 53 6.65 -8.59 22.66
C GLU A 53 5.90 -9.84 23.17
N PRO A 54 6.07 -11.02 22.53
CA PRO A 54 5.48 -12.26 23.02
C PRO A 54 5.99 -12.56 24.43
N SER A 55 5.08 -12.98 25.31
CA SER A 55 5.47 -13.47 26.64
C SER A 55 6.42 -14.66 26.48
N GLY A 56 7.53 -14.63 27.22
CA GLY A 56 8.49 -15.74 27.27
C GLY A 56 8.08 -16.85 28.22
N GLU A 57 6.94 -16.72 28.88
CA GLU A 57 6.42 -17.71 29.81
C GLU A 57 5.73 -18.86 29.04
N PRO A 58 6.03 -20.13 29.36
CA PRO A 58 5.51 -21.28 28.62
C PRO A 58 3.99 -21.44 28.75
N GLU A 59 3.36 -20.84 29.77
CA GLU A 59 1.90 -20.78 29.90
C GLU A 59 1.20 -19.88 28.88
N ASP A 60 1.92 -18.94 28.26
CA ASP A 60 1.39 -17.96 27.32
C ASP A 60 1.69 -18.31 25.85
N GLU A 61 2.32 -19.46 25.61
CA GLU A 61 2.75 -19.92 24.29
C GLU A 61 1.52 -20.19 23.37
N GLY A 62 1.36 -19.38 22.32
CA GLY A 62 0.23 -19.45 21.40
C GLY A 62 -0.98 -18.57 21.77
N MET A 63 -0.89 -17.76 22.83
CA MET A 63 -1.86 -16.72 23.09
C MET A 63 -1.70 -15.52 22.14
N PRO A 64 -2.80 -14.81 21.79
CA PRO A 64 -2.70 -13.60 21.00
C PRO A 64 -1.87 -12.55 21.75
N VAL A 65 -0.90 -11.99 21.06
CA VAL A 65 -0.06 -10.91 21.58
C VAL A 65 -0.90 -9.64 21.61
N ASP A 66 -1.05 -9.03 22.79
CA ASP A 66 -1.74 -7.75 22.92
C ASP A 66 -1.02 -6.66 22.10
N ALA A 67 -1.75 -5.61 21.74
CA ALA A 67 -1.16 -4.47 21.03
C ALA A 67 -0.85 -3.35 22.03
N ASP A 68 0.38 -2.86 22.00
CA ASP A 68 0.86 -1.75 22.82
C ASP A 68 0.67 -0.41 22.10
N CYS A 69 0.15 0.58 22.82
CA CYS A 69 0.12 1.96 22.34
C CYS A 69 1.49 2.63 22.55
N LEU A 70 2.13 3.05 21.45
CA LEU A 70 3.43 3.74 21.49
C LEU A 70 3.35 5.06 22.26
N VAL A 71 2.21 5.76 22.17
CA VAL A 71 2.00 7.08 22.79
C VAL A 71 2.11 7.01 24.31
N ASN A 72 1.69 5.89 24.92
CA ASN A 72 1.78 5.67 26.37
C ASN A 72 3.21 5.44 26.87
N ARG A 73 4.17 5.22 25.97
CA ARG A 73 5.58 5.00 26.29
C ARG A 73 6.45 6.23 26.05
N TRP A 74 5.86 7.33 25.58
CA TRP A 74 6.59 8.56 25.30
C TRP A 74 6.96 9.31 26.59
N GLY A 75 8.01 10.14 26.49
CA GLY A 75 8.55 10.86 27.64
C GLY A 75 7.51 11.70 28.40
N SER A 76 7.74 11.93 29.70
CA SER A 76 6.81 12.66 30.58
C SER A 76 6.87 14.19 30.45
N LYS A 77 7.79 14.71 29.63
CA LYS A 77 7.96 16.15 29.39
C LYS A 77 7.41 16.55 28.02
N PRO A 78 6.81 17.74 27.88
CA PRO A 78 6.28 18.21 26.60
C PRO A 78 7.27 18.22 25.44
N ALA A 79 8.55 18.56 25.70
CA ALA A 79 9.58 18.59 24.66
C ALA A 79 9.87 17.19 24.11
N ASP A 80 10.11 16.23 25.00
CA ASP A 80 10.40 14.84 24.65
C ASP A 80 9.22 14.20 23.90
N TYR A 81 8.00 14.50 24.35
CA TYR A 81 6.76 14.01 23.73
C TYR A 81 6.56 14.57 22.32
N LEU A 82 6.81 15.87 22.11
CA LEU A 82 6.70 16.50 20.79
C LEU A 82 7.77 16.01 19.81
N GLU A 83 8.98 15.76 20.29
CA GLU A 83 10.05 15.18 19.47
C GLU A 83 9.68 13.77 19.01
N GLN A 84 9.25 12.91 19.93
CA GLN A 84 8.83 11.55 19.61
C GLN A 84 7.62 11.51 18.69
N PHE A 85 6.64 12.40 18.89
CA PHE A 85 5.49 12.53 17.98
C PHE A 85 5.91 12.94 16.56
N ARG A 86 6.85 13.88 16.41
CA ARG A 86 7.36 14.28 15.09
C ARG A 86 8.06 13.13 14.36
N VAL A 87 8.79 12.29 15.07
CA VAL A 87 9.44 11.10 14.50
C VAL A 87 8.40 10.03 14.13
N ALA A 88 7.35 9.89 14.94
CA ALA A 88 6.31 8.88 14.72
C ALA A 88 5.37 9.22 13.56
N LEU A 89 5.12 10.51 13.27
CA LEU A 89 4.18 10.94 12.23
C LEU A 89 4.50 10.40 10.82
N PRO A 90 5.74 10.50 10.29
CA PRO A 90 6.09 9.90 9.00
C PRO A 90 5.92 8.39 8.98
N ILE A 91 6.21 7.70 10.10
CA ILE A 91 6.04 6.24 10.24
C ILE A 91 4.56 5.87 10.18
N ALA A 92 3.73 6.55 10.97
CA ALA A 92 2.29 6.36 11.00
C ALA A 92 1.66 6.63 9.62
N ALA A 93 2.05 7.73 8.97
CA ALA A 93 1.60 8.04 7.61
C ALA A 93 2.03 6.96 6.61
N ALA A 94 3.26 6.47 6.70
CA ALA A 94 3.78 5.40 5.87
C ALA A 94 3.04 4.06 6.07
N ASN A 95 2.67 3.72 7.31
CA ASN A 95 1.99 2.47 7.66
C ASN A 95 0.46 2.53 7.44
N SER A 96 -0.12 3.74 7.39
CA SER A 96 -1.55 3.93 7.09
C SER A 96 -1.92 3.70 5.63
N ILE A 97 -0.91 3.47 4.79
CA ILE A 97 -1.10 3.11 3.38
C ILE A 97 -1.37 1.61 3.35
N PRO A 98 -2.56 1.17 2.88
CA PRO A 98 -2.85 -0.25 2.76
C PRO A 98 -1.79 -0.93 1.88
N ASP A 99 -1.42 -2.15 2.26
CA ASP A 99 -0.67 -3.04 1.37
C ASP A 99 -1.46 -3.14 0.06
N TYR A 100 -0.80 -2.77 -1.03
CA TYR A 100 -1.42 -2.79 -2.34
C TYR A 100 -1.59 -4.23 -2.78
N GLU A 101 -2.82 -4.73 -2.77
CA GLU A 101 -3.19 -5.90 -3.54
C GLU A 101 -3.41 -5.47 -4.99
N ALA A 102 -2.56 -5.95 -5.89
CA ALA A 102 -2.75 -5.74 -7.32
C ALA A 102 -4.16 -6.21 -7.72
N PRO A 103 -4.98 -5.37 -8.38
CA PRO A 103 -6.30 -5.79 -8.80
C PRO A 103 -6.13 -6.88 -9.85
N ALA A 104 -6.55 -8.11 -9.51
CA ALA A 104 -6.74 -9.15 -10.49
C ALA A 104 -8.00 -8.79 -11.29
N THR A 105 -7.82 -8.45 -12.57
CA THR A 105 -8.88 -7.84 -13.39
C THR A 105 -9.64 -8.85 -14.25
N GLY A 106 -9.22 -10.11 -14.30
CA GLY A 106 -9.96 -11.18 -14.95
C GLY A 106 -9.08 -12.21 -15.64
N GLU A 107 -9.72 -13.19 -16.26
CA GLU A 107 -9.08 -14.15 -17.14
C GLU A 107 -8.88 -13.53 -18.52
N LYS A 108 -7.73 -13.79 -19.15
CA LYS A 108 -7.43 -13.38 -20.53
C LYS A 108 -7.02 -14.58 -21.37
N TRP A 109 -7.31 -14.52 -22.65
CA TRP A 109 -7.05 -15.58 -23.62
C TRP A 109 -6.23 -15.06 -24.81
N SER A 110 -5.33 -15.90 -25.31
CA SER A 110 -4.43 -15.60 -26.43
C SER A 110 -4.23 -16.83 -27.32
N LEU A 111 -3.99 -16.62 -28.61
CA LEU A 111 -3.61 -17.68 -29.55
C LEU A 111 -2.17 -18.18 -29.33
N THR A 112 -1.24 -17.26 -29.05
CA THR A 112 0.20 -17.55 -29.03
C THR A 112 0.79 -17.55 -27.63
N GLY A 113 0.11 -16.94 -26.66
CA GLY A 113 0.60 -16.74 -25.29
C GLY A 113 1.70 -15.68 -25.19
N GLU A 114 2.00 -14.96 -26.28
CA GLU A 114 3.06 -13.96 -26.33
C GLU A 114 2.61 -12.63 -25.71
N ASN A 115 3.57 -11.85 -25.21
CA ASN A 115 3.28 -10.52 -24.69
C ASN A 115 2.64 -9.63 -25.77
N GLY A 116 1.54 -8.97 -25.42
CA GLY A 116 0.78 -8.12 -26.34
C GLY A 116 -0.21 -8.84 -27.25
N SER A 117 -0.47 -10.14 -27.03
CA SER A 117 -1.45 -10.95 -27.82
C SER A 117 -2.68 -11.39 -27.01
N TRP A 118 -2.95 -10.73 -25.88
CA TRP A 118 -3.95 -11.14 -24.88
C TRP A 118 -5.22 -10.30 -25.00
N ASP A 119 -5.85 -10.40 -26.16
CA ASP A 119 -6.92 -9.48 -26.58
C ASP A 119 -8.33 -9.93 -26.18
N TYR A 120 -8.49 -11.18 -25.71
CA TYR A 120 -9.81 -11.78 -25.49
C TYR A 120 -10.10 -11.99 -24.00
N ASP A 121 -11.31 -11.64 -23.56
CA ASP A 121 -11.77 -11.82 -22.17
C ASP A 121 -12.33 -13.21 -21.92
N SER A 122 -12.55 -14.00 -22.98
CA SER A 122 -13.04 -15.37 -22.89
C SER A 122 -12.57 -16.24 -24.06
N LEU A 123 -12.55 -17.56 -23.82
CA LEU A 123 -12.32 -18.54 -24.87
C LEU A 123 -13.36 -18.46 -26.00
N ASP A 124 -14.61 -18.13 -25.65
CA ASP A 124 -15.70 -18.10 -26.63
C ASP A 124 -15.54 -16.93 -27.62
N GLU A 125 -15.06 -15.77 -27.17
CA GLU A 125 -14.71 -14.63 -28.05
C GLU A 125 -13.53 -14.98 -28.95
N LEU A 126 -12.46 -15.54 -28.38
CA LEU A 126 -11.29 -15.98 -29.14
C LEU A 126 -11.68 -16.96 -30.25
N LEU A 127 -12.55 -17.94 -29.95
CA LEU A 127 -13.04 -18.90 -30.92
C LEU A 127 -13.93 -18.25 -31.99
N LYS A 128 -14.78 -17.28 -31.64
CA LYS A 128 -15.64 -16.59 -32.61
C LYS A 128 -14.82 -15.89 -33.70
N ASP A 129 -13.70 -15.27 -33.31
CA ASP A 129 -12.91 -14.47 -34.24
C ASP A 129 -11.90 -15.30 -35.05
N ASN A 130 -11.47 -16.46 -34.54
CA ASN A 130 -10.33 -17.20 -35.12
C ASN A 130 -10.68 -18.62 -35.62
N TYR A 131 -11.84 -19.18 -35.24
CA TYR A 131 -12.17 -20.56 -35.59
C TYR A 131 -12.50 -20.70 -37.08
N GLY A 132 -11.76 -21.57 -37.79
CA GLY A 132 -11.97 -21.82 -39.22
C GLY A 132 -11.65 -20.65 -40.15
N HIS A 133 -11.02 -19.60 -39.62
CA HIS A 133 -10.49 -18.48 -40.41
C HIS A 133 -9.01 -18.74 -40.72
N ASP A 134 -8.75 -19.49 -41.79
CA ASP A 134 -7.43 -19.48 -42.41
C ASP A 134 -7.26 -18.08 -43.04
N SER A 135 -6.42 -17.23 -42.45
CA SER A 135 -6.22 -15.87 -42.97
C SER A 135 -5.24 -15.91 -44.14
N ASP A 136 -5.73 -15.59 -45.33
CA ASP A 136 -4.90 -15.19 -46.46
C ASP A 136 -4.37 -13.77 -46.17
N GLY A 137 -3.38 -13.63 -45.28
CA GLY A 137 -2.78 -12.33 -45.01
C GLY A 137 -2.33 -11.69 -46.31
N ASP A 138 -2.80 -10.47 -46.59
CA ASP A 138 -2.39 -9.48 -47.62
C ASP A 138 -1.90 -9.96 -49.01
N GLY A 139 -2.08 -11.23 -49.36
CA GLY A 139 -1.44 -11.88 -50.50
C GLY A 139 0.06 -12.18 -50.34
N HIS A 140 0.67 -11.93 -49.17
CA HIS A 140 2.09 -12.22 -48.94
C HIS A 140 2.28 -13.69 -48.50
N PRO A 141 3.18 -14.46 -49.14
CA PRO A 141 3.40 -15.87 -48.76
C PRO A 141 4.00 -16.07 -47.35
N ALA A 142 4.31 -14.98 -46.63
CA ALA A 142 4.82 -15.00 -45.26
C ALA A 142 3.73 -14.71 -44.19
N SER A 143 2.49 -14.42 -44.59
CA SER A 143 1.40 -14.02 -43.68
C SER A 143 0.29 -15.08 -43.57
N PHE A 144 0.57 -16.32 -43.96
CA PHE A 144 -0.32 -17.47 -43.75
C PHE A 144 -0.32 -17.87 -42.27
N SER A 145 -1.44 -17.65 -41.58
CA SER A 145 -1.73 -18.24 -40.27
C SER A 145 -2.73 -19.39 -40.43
N LEU A 146 -2.40 -20.55 -39.86
CA LEU A 146 -3.35 -21.66 -39.76
C LEU A 146 -4.52 -21.20 -38.88
N GLY A 147 -5.76 -21.36 -39.35
CA GLY A 147 -6.94 -21.07 -38.55
C GLY A 147 -6.99 -21.91 -37.28
N LEU A 148 -7.72 -21.43 -36.28
CA LEU A 148 -7.90 -22.19 -35.04
C LEU A 148 -8.94 -23.31 -35.27
N TYR A 149 -8.60 -24.53 -34.85
CA TYR A 149 -9.47 -25.71 -34.97
C TYR A 149 -9.52 -26.50 -33.66
N GLU A 150 -10.41 -27.49 -33.61
CA GLU A 150 -10.46 -28.47 -32.52
C GLU A 150 -9.10 -29.17 -32.36
N GLY A 151 -8.65 -29.32 -31.12
CA GLY A 151 -7.32 -29.82 -30.80
C GLY A 151 -6.20 -28.78 -30.91
N GLY A 152 -6.50 -27.57 -31.37
CA GLY A 152 -5.56 -26.44 -31.36
C GLY A 152 -5.23 -25.99 -29.93
N THR A 153 -4.00 -25.53 -29.73
CA THR A 153 -3.55 -24.97 -28.44
C THR A 153 -3.75 -23.46 -28.43
N VAL A 154 -4.43 -22.98 -27.41
CA VAL A 154 -4.50 -21.56 -27.04
C VAL A 154 -3.94 -21.38 -25.64
N TYR A 155 -3.84 -20.15 -25.17
CA TYR A 155 -3.28 -19.82 -23.87
C TYR A 155 -4.25 -19.02 -23.05
N ARG A 156 -4.20 -19.26 -21.75
CA ARG A 156 -5.04 -18.63 -20.74
C ARG A 156 -4.16 -18.10 -19.63
N GLY A 157 -4.51 -16.95 -19.09
CA GLY A 157 -3.78 -16.35 -17.99
C GLY A 157 -4.66 -15.38 -17.21
N THR A 158 -4.12 -14.83 -16.14
CA THR A 158 -4.80 -13.83 -15.31
C THR A 158 -4.22 -12.46 -15.59
N GLU A 159 -5.09 -11.52 -15.94
CA GLU A 159 -4.73 -10.11 -16.05
C GLU A 159 -4.31 -9.58 -14.68
N CYS A 160 -3.12 -8.97 -14.64
CA CYS A 160 -2.56 -8.36 -13.46
C CYS A 160 -2.08 -6.96 -13.83
N LYS A 161 -2.60 -5.93 -13.15
CA LYS A 161 -2.00 -4.61 -13.20
C LYS A 161 -0.77 -4.59 -12.29
N ASP A 162 0.39 -4.26 -12.85
CA ASP A 162 1.60 -4.13 -12.07
C ASP A 162 1.43 -3.02 -11.01
N ASP A 163 2.13 -3.16 -9.88
CA ASP A 163 2.13 -2.14 -8.85
C ASP A 163 2.90 -0.92 -9.35
N PRO A 164 2.27 0.25 -9.54
CA PRO A 164 2.97 1.41 -10.07
C PRO A 164 4.09 1.93 -9.15
N ALA A 165 4.11 1.53 -7.87
CA ALA A 165 5.24 1.81 -6.99
C ALA A 165 6.54 1.13 -7.45
N THR A 166 6.47 0.02 -8.20
CA THR A 166 7.66 -0.66 -8.73
C THR A 166 8.28 0.07 -9.93
N PHE A 167 7.62 1.09 -10.47
CA PHE A 167 8.19 1.96 -11.51
C PHE A 167 8.94 3.16 -10.94
N LEU A 168 8.86 3.38 -9.63
CA LEU A 168 9.70 4.38 -8.96
C LEU A 168 11.12 3.82 -8.82
N PRO A 169 12.15 4.69 -8.83
CA PRO A 169 13.49 4.25 -8.51
C PRO A 169 13.51 3.63 -7.13
N ASP A 170 14.21 2.50 -6.99
CA ASP A 170 14.46 1.92 -5.69
C ASP A 170 15.48 2.77 -4.89
N GLN A 171 15.74 2.36 -3.64
CA GLN A 171 16.68 3.08 -2.78
C GLN A 171 18.08 3.19 -3.41
N SER A 172 18.57 2.13 -4.03
CA SER A 172 19.92 2.09 -4.61
C SER A 172 19.98 2.97 -5.84
N GLU A 173 18.99 2.87 -6.73
CA GLU A 173 18.87 3.68 -7.93
C GLU A 173 18.77 5.17 -7.60
N LEU A 174 18.01 5.54 -6.56
CA LEU A 174 17.90 6.92 -6.11
C LEU A 174 19.23 7.45 -5.56
N LEU A 175 19.94 6.66 -4.76
CA LEU A 175 21.24 7.04 -4.19
C LEU A 175 22.31 7.16 -5.27
N GLU A 176 22.33 6.25 -6.23
CA GLU A 176 23.20 6.31 -7.40
C GLU A 176 22.92 7.59 -8.18
N HIS A 177 21.65 7.87 -8.50
CA HIS A 177 21.26 9.09 -9.19
C HIS A 177 21.72 10.36 -8.44
N MET A 178 21.55 10.41 -7.12
CA MET A 178 22.00 11.55 -6.31
C MET A 178 23.52 11.74 -6.36
N SER A 179 24.28 10.64 -6.32
CA SER A 179 25.74 10.63 -6.43
C SER A 179 26.23 11.10 -7.80
N GLU A 180 25.65 10.57 -8.88
CA GLU A 180 25.96 10.98 -10.25
C GLU A 180 25.70 12.48 -10.47
N ARG A 181 24.57 12.98 -9.98
CA ARG A 181 24.22 14.41 -10.08
C ARG A 181 25.18 15.30 -9.28
N ALA A 182 25.76 14.79 -8.20
CA ALA A 182 26.79 15.49 -7.46
C ALA A 182 28.13 15.51 -8.20
N TYR A 183 28.51 14.38 -8.82
CA TYR A 183 29.69 14.26 -9.68
C TYR A 183 29.63 15.24 -10.85
N ASP A 184 28.47 15.34 -11.51
CA ASP A 184 28.25 16.23 -12.66
C ASP A 184 28.04 17.70 -12.31
N SER A 185 28.05 18.07 -11.02
CA SER A 185 27.83 19.44 -10.59
C SER A 185 29.08 20.32 -10.73
N ASP A 186 28.91 21.64 -10.64
CA ASP A 186 30.04 22.59 -10.58
C ASP A 186 30.97 22.33 -9.38
N ALA A 187 30.53 21.52 -8.41
CA ALA A 187 31.29 21.08 -7.24
C ALA A 187 31.81 19.63 -7.36
N GLY A 188 31.73 19.01 -8.54
CA GLY A 188 32.13 17.61 -8.78
C GLY A 188 33.59 17.30 -8.44
N GLU A 189 34.46 18.31 -8.45
CA GLU A 189 35.85 18.18 -7.99
C GLU A 189 35.96 17.80 -6.49
N TRP A 190 34.88 17.99 -5.72
CA TRP A 190 34.79 17.64 -4.30
C TRP A 190 33.93 16.39 -4.04
N VAL A 191 33.60 15.61 -5.08
CA VAL A 191 32.72 14.43 -4.96
C VAL A 191 33.26 13.36 -4.01
N ASP A 192 34.58 13.30 -3.79
CA ASP A 192 35.20 12.41 -2.79
C ASP A 192 34.71 12.70 -1.35
N ASN A 193 34.15 13.89 -1.11
CA ASN A 193 33.52 14.26 0.16
C ASN A 193 32.00 14.00 0.20
N TYR A 194 31.43 13.35 -0.82
CA TYR A 194 30.01 13.01 -0.84
C TYR A 194 29.69 12.05 0.32
N PRO A 195 28.58 12.25 1.05
CA PRO A 195 28.33 11.52 2.28
C PRO A 195 28.12 10.02 2.05
N THR A 196 28.83 9.19 2.81
CA THR A 196 28.54 7.77 2.93
C THR A 196 27.42 7.57 3.94
N LEU A 197 26.33 6.94 3.50
CA LEU A 197 25.18 6.64 4.36
C LEU A 197 25.40 5.34 5.15
N ASP A 198 25.09 5.38 6.43
CA ASP A 198 24.98 4.18 7.26
C ASP A 198 23.61 3.49 7.05
N ASP A 199 23.45 2.30 7.66
CA ASP A 199 22.24 1.50 7.49
C ASP A 199 21.00 2.19 8.10
N ALA A 200 21.18 3.01 9.14
CA ALA A 200 20.10 3.77 9.74
C ALA A 200 19.57 4.85 8.78
N ALA A 201 20.46 5.62 8.16
CA ALA A 201 20.10 6.63 7.16
C ALA A 201 19.44 6.00 5.92
N LYS A 202 19.88 4.82 5.50
CA LYS A 202 19.21 4.05 4.43
C LYS A 202 17.79 3.65 4.84
N ALA A 203 17.61 3.08 6.02
CA ALA A 203 16.28 2.72 6.52
C ALA A 203 15.34 3.94 6.63
N ASP A 204 15.87 5.10 7.01
CA ASP A 204 15.12 6.35 7.04
C ASP A 204 14.71 6.81 5.63
N LEU A 205 15.58 6.65 4.63
CA LEU A 205 15.26 6.92 3.23
C LEU A 205 14.15 6.00 2.70
N GLU A 206 14.23 4.69 2.98
CA GLU A 206 13.19 3.73 2.57
C GLU A 206 11.82 4.12 3.15
N ARG A 207 11.79 4.56 4.42
CA ARG A 207 10.57 5.06 5.05
C ARG A 207 10.06 6.34 4.39
N ALA A 208 10.95 7.25 4.00
CA ALA A 208 10.59 8.49 3.30
C ALA A 208 10.04 8.25 1.89
N MET A 209 10.39 7.12 1.25
CA MET A 209 9.88 6.74 -0.07
C MET A 209 8.46 6.16 -0.03
N ARG A 210 8.00 5.60 1.09
CA ARG A 210 6.66 4.98 1.20
C ARG A 210 5.48 5.91 0.86
N PRO A 211 5.45 7.18 1.31
CA PRO A 211 4.41 8.12 0.87
C PRO A 211 4.39 8.36 -0.64
N LEU A 212 5.56 8.39 -1.29
CA LEU A 212 5.67 8.54 -2.74
C LEU A 212 5.14 7.29 -3.46
N MET A 213 5.47 6.09 -2.96
CA MET A 213 4.92 4.82 -3.46
C MET A 213 3.39 4.78 -3.37
N ALA A 214 2.83 5.25 -2.25
CA ALA A 214 1.37 5.36 -2.09
C ALA A 214 0.73 6.35 -3.05
N TRP A 215 1.38 7.49 -3.27
CA TRP A 215 0.93 8.46 -4.25
C TRP A 215 0.90 7.85 -5.66
N ALA A 216 1.95 7.11 -6.04
CA ALA A 216 2.01 6.40 -7.32
C ALA A 216 0.88 5.36 -7.44
N ARG A 217 0.65 4.54 -6.40
CA ARG A 217 -0.46 3.57 -6.35
C ARG A 217 -1.83 4.20 -6.53
N LYS A 218 -2.03 5.43 -6.03
CA LYS A 218 -3.30 6.14 -6.12
C LYS A 218 -3.53 6.83 -7.47
N HIS A 219 -2.46 7.31 -8.11
CA HIS A 219 -2.57 8.23 -9.24
C HIS A 219 -1.97 7.71 -10.54
N CYS A 220 -1.16 6.67 -10.49
CA CYS A 220 -0.37 6.16 -11.61
C CYS A 220 -0.72 4.71 -11.94
N GLN A 221 -1.91 4.22 -11.57
CA GLN A 221 -2.36 2.90 -12.00
C GLN A 221 -2.28 2.78 -13.52
N PRO A 222 -1.54 1.79 -14.05
CA PRO A 222 -1.41 1.64 -15.49
C PRO A 222 -2.72 1.19 -16.11
N GLU A 223 -2.97 1.66 -17.34
CA GLU A 223 -4.04 1.13 -18.20
C GLU A 223 -3.60 -0.12 -18.96
N PHE A 224 -2.30 -0.43 -18.94
CA PHE A 224 -1.77 -1.69 -19.44
C PHE A 224 -1.68 -2.73 -18.31
N PHE A 225 -1.55 -4.00 -18.71
CA PHE A 225 -1.47 -5.13 -17.80
C PHE A 225 -0.34 -6.09 -18.21
N THR A 226 0.07 -6.92 -17.25
CA THR A 226 0.83 -8.13 -17.49
C THR A 226 -0.05 -9.35 -17.30
N ILE A 227 0.38 -10.50 -17.82
CA ILE A 227 -0.32 -11.77 -17.64
C ILE A 227 0.49 -12.67 -16.73
N LYS A 228 -0.15 -13.16 -15.67
CA LYS A 228 0.43 -14.16 -14.75
C LYS A 228 -0.26 -15.50 -14.91
N GLY A 229 0.46 -16.57 -14.59
CA GLY A 229 -0.10 -17.93 -14.60
C GLY A 229 -0.48 -18.43 -16.00
N VAL A 230 0.30 -18.06 -17.02
CA VAL A 230 0.08 -18.51 -18.40
C VAL A 230 0.07 -20.04 -18.46
N ALA A 231 -1.03 -20.59 -18.96
CA ALA A 231 -1.21 -22.03 -19.12
C ALA A 231 -1.77 -22.33 -20.52
N PRO A 232 -1.24 -23.35 -21.22
CA PRO A 232 -1.82 -23.82 -22.47
C PRO A 232 -3.17 -24.51 -22.22
N TYR A 233 -4.07 -24.37 -23.17
CA TYR A 233 -5.41 -24.96 -23.19
C TYR A 233 -5.69 -25.57 -24.57
N ILE A 234 -6.18 -26.80 -24.60
CA ILE A 234 -6.53 -27.48 -25.85
C ILE A 234 -8.01 -27.27 -26.14
N VAL A 235 -8.31 -26.66 -27.29
CA VAL A 235 -9.69 -26.40 -27.73
C VAL A 235 -10.44 -27.70 -27.95
N THR A 236 -11.60 -27.85 -27.30
CA THR A 236 -12.46 -29.02 -27.45
C THR A 236 -13.63 -28.76 -28.40
N ALA A 237 -14.24 -29.83 -28.91
CA ALA A 237 -15.47 -29.75 -29.70
C ALA A 237 -16.64 -29.11 -28.92
N GLU A 238 -16.65 -29.24 -27.59
CA GLU A 238 -17.65 -28.61 -26.73
C GLU A 238 -17.48 -27.10 -26.67
N ASP A 239 -16.24 -26.60 -26.57
CA ASP A 239 -15.95 -25.16 -26.58
C ASP A 239 -16.40 -24.52 -27.89
N VAL A 240 -16.13 -25.18 -29.01
CA VAL A 240 -16.57 -24.75 -30.35
C VAL A 240 -18.09 -24.75 -30.48
N SER A 241 -18.76 -25.77 -29.93
CA SER A 241 -20.22 -25.83 -29.92
C SER A 241 -20.83 -24.72 -29.06
N ARG A 242 -20.21 -24.43 -27.91
CA ARG A 242 -20.63 -23.37 -26.99
C ARG A 242 -20.45 -21.99 -27.60
N SER A 243 -19.31 -21.70 -28.23
CA SER A 243 -19.02 -20.39 -28.83
C SER A 243 -19.96 -20.02 -29.99
N LYS A 244 -20.56 -21.03 -30.66
CA LYS A 244 -21.52 -20.86 -31.76
C LYS A 244 -22.97 -20.64 -31.31
N LYS A 245 -23.29 -20.78 -30.02
CA LYS A 245 -24.64 -20.51 -29.50
C LYS A 245 -24.81 -19.00 -29.27
N PRO A 246 -25.97 -18.42 -29.67
CA PRO A 246 -26.25 -16.99 -29.50
C PRO A 246 -26.41 -16.58 -28.04
#